data_AF-A0A438CX31-F1
#
_entry.id   AF-A0A438CX31-F1
#
_cell.length_a   1.000
_cell.length_b   1.000
_cell.length_c   1.000
_cell.angle_alpha   90.00
_cell.angle_beta   90.00
_cell.angle_gamma   90.00
#
_symmetry.space_group_name_H-M   'P 1'
#
loop_
_entity.id
_entity.type
_entity.pdbx_description
1 polymer ?
#
loop_
_entity_poly.entity_id
_entity_poly.type
_entity_poly.pdbx_seq_one_letter_code
_entity_poly.pdbx_strand_id
1 'polypeptide(L)'
;MAISHEMGGQKAVKVMGILMVLSWAQTTMAAIDCSIVTALVSACSTFITYGAPEPIPGSPCCDAVVGLNSIADSIDNRRSVCRCLMGLIATYNPNATAIATLPGFCGISLGFNLDPNTDCNL
;
A
#
# COMPACT_ATOMS: atom_id res chain seq x y z
N MET A 1 25.78 -21.64 7.34
CA MET A 1 25.25 -22.65 8.31
C MET A 1 24.80 -21.88 9.53
N ALA A 2 23.65 -22.05 10.16
CA ALA A 2 22.43 -22.79 9.90
C ALA A 2 21.49 -22.29 11.00
N ILE A 3 20.28 -21.86 10.66
CA ILE A 3 19.14 -21.83 11.60
C ILE A 3 17.99 -22.46 10.83
N SER A 4 17.96 -23.79 10.71
CA SER A 4 17.32 -24.70 11.67
C SER A 4 15.86 -24.30 11.91
N HIS A 5 15.03 -24.65 10.94
CA HIS A 5 13.58 -24.61 11.04
C HIS A 5 13.10 -25.90 11.70
N GLU A 6 13.16 -25.92 13.03
CA GLU A 6 12.54 -26.92 13.87
C GLU A 6 11.16 -26.40 14.28
N MET A 7 10.09 -26.88 13.65
CA MET A 7 8.77 -26.84 14.27
C MET A 7 8.24 -28.26 14.32
N GLY A 8 8.60 -28.90 15.43
CA GLY A 8 8.14 -30.21 15.85
C GLY A 8 6.62 -30.26 15.91
N GLY A 9 6.09 -31.43 15.53
CA GLY A 9 4.67 -31.66 15.41
C GLY A 9 3.91 -31.47 16.72
N GLN A 10 2.73 -30.86 16.59
CA GLN A 10 1.65 -31.03 17.55
C GLN A 10 0.52 -31.85 16.92
N LYS A 11 0.20 -32.89 17.66
CA LYS A 11 -0.70 -34.00 17.40
C LYS A 11 -2.05 -33.53 16.83
N ALA A 12 -2.58 -34.34 15.92
CA ALA A 12 -3.92 -34.25 15.36
C ALA A 12 -4.98 -33.86 16.40
N VAL A 13 -5.44 -32.60 16.36
CA VAL A 13 -6.69 -32.18 17.01
C VAL A 13 -7.70 -31.95 15.89
N LYS A 14 -8.50 -32.99 15.69
CA LYS A 14 -9.69 -33.04 14.85
C LYS A 14 -10.73 -32.08 15.42
N VAL A 15 -10.82 -30.85 14.89
CA VAL A 15 -12.00 -30.00 15.04
C VAL A 15 -12.37 -29.44 13.68
N MET A 16 -13.44 -30.01 13.13
CA MET A 16 -14.13 -29.55 11.94
C MET A 16 -14.76 -28.18 12.27
N GLY A 17 -14.19 -27.11 11.71
CA GLY A 17 -14.65 -25.75 11.91
C GLY A 17 -13.99 -24.82 10.89
N ILE A 18 -14.77 -24.44 9.89
CA ILE A 18 -14.45 -23.46 8.85
C ILE A 18 -13.88 -22.19 9.49
N LEU A 19 -12.64 -21.81 9.21
CA LEU A 19 -12.11 -20.45 9.34
C LEU A 19 -10.78 -20.32 8.57
N MET A 20 -10.94 -19.85 7.33
CA MET A 20 -10.06 -18.95 6.58
C MET A 20 -8.55 -19.18 6.72
N VAL A 21 -7.98 -19.74 5.64
CA VAL A 21 -6.58 -19.53 5.25
C VAL A 21 -6.29 -18.04 5.30
N LEU A 22 -5.50 -17.66 6.29
CA LEU A 22 -4.84 -16.38 6.34
C LEU A 22 -3.35 -16.66 6.44
N SER A 23 -2.81 -17.20 5.35
CA SER A 23 -1.36 -17.24 5.13
C SER A 23 -0.94 -15.87 4.64
N TRP A 24 -0.92 -14.86 5.51
CA TRP A 24 -0.31 -13.58 5.14
C TRP A 24 1.19 -13.83 5.02
N ALA A 25 1.68 -13.74 3.80
CA ALA A 25 3.09 -13.83 3.48
C ALA A 25 3.85 -12.81 4.34
N GLN A 26 4.65 -13.32 5.27
CA GLN A 26 5.66 -12.53 5.94
C GLN A 26 6.81 -12.30 4.95
N THR A 27 6.69 -11.23 4.17
CA THR A 27 7.80 -10.71 3.37
C THR A 27 8.62 -9.79 4.26
N THR A 28 9.49 -10.37 5.08
CA THR A 28 10.54 -9.62 5.79
C THR A 28 11.64 -9.28 4.80
N MET A 29 11.49 -8.15 4.12
CA MET A 29 12.58 -7.34 3.61
C MET A 29 12.31 -5.96 4.19
N ALA A 30 13.33 -5.18 4.56
CA ALA A 30 13.14 -3.81 5.05
C ALA A 30 12.68 -2.84 3.93
N ALA A 31 11.76 -3.31 3.08
CA ALA A 31 10.97 -2.55 2.14
C ALA A 31 9.86 -1.86 2.94
N ILE A 32 9.54 -0.63 2.59
CA ILE A 32 8.44 0.13 3.17
C ILE A 32 7.21 -0.77 3.28
N ASP A 33 6.76 -0.96 4.52
CA ASP A 33 5.59 -1.79 4.78
C ASP A 33 4.38 -1.12 4.12
N CYS A 34 3.69 -1.84 3.24
CA CYS A 34 2.53 -1.30 2.53
C CYS A 34 1.43 -0.82 3.48
N SER A 35 1.45 -1.20 4.77
CA SER A 35 0.53 -0.66 5.77
C SER A 35 0.81 0.81 6.05
N ILE A 36 2.06 1.29 5.94
CA ILE A 36 2.39 2.72 6.03
C ILE A 36 1.76 3.47 4.86
N VAL A 37 1.96 2.97 3.63
CA VAL A 37 1.35 3.55 2.41
C VAL A 37 -0.17 3.56 2.53
N THR A 38 -0.75 2.45 3.00
CA THR A 38 -2.20 2.31 3.21
C THR A 38 -2.71 3.29 4.26
N ALA A 39 -2.00 3.46 5.37
CA ALA A 39 -2.38 4.41 6.42
C ALA A 39 -2.37 5.86 5.91
N LEU A 40 -1.36 6.22 5.10
CA LEU A 40 -1.27 7.55 4.48
C LEU A 40 -2.41 7.77 3.47
N VAL A 41 -2.71 6.78 2.63
CA VAL A 41 -3.84 6.82 1.70
C VAL A 41 -5.18 6.84 2.43
N SER A 42 -5.29 6.18 3.59
CA SER A 42 -6.51 6.17 4.42
C SER A 42 -6.86 7.57 4.96
N ALA A 43 -5.88 8.47 5.12
CA ALA A 43 -6.15 9.87 5.46
C ALA A 43 -6.94 10.60 4.37
N CYS A 44 -6.96 10.06 3.15
CA CYS A 44 -7.69 10.56 2.00
C CYS A 44 -8.97 9.76 1.70
N SER A 45 -9.38 8.86 2.61
CA SER A 45 -10.51 7.95 2.43
C SER A 45 -11.81 8.63 2.00
N THR A 46 -12.11 9.83 2.47
CA THR A 46 -13.30 10.60 2.05
C THR A 46 -13.25 10.89 0.54
N PHE A 47 -12.16 11.46 0.04
CA PHE A 47 -12.00 11.71 -1.40
C PHE A 47 -11.97 10.41 -2.19
N ILE A 48 -11.27 9.39 -1.70
CA ILE A 48 -11.20 8.08 -2.36
C ILE A 48 -12.60 7.44 -2.45
N THR A 49 -13.44 7.57 -1.43
CA THR A 49 -14.75 6.91 -1.40
C THR A 49 -15.80 7.68 -2.21
N TYR A 50 -15.79 9.00 -2.12
CA TYR A 50 -16.86 9.86 -2.65
C TYR A 50 -16.45 10.68 -3.88
N GLY A 51 -15.16 10.72 -4.22
CA GLY A 51 -14.61 11.57 -5.28
C GLY A 51 -14.63 13.08 -4.96
N ALA A 52 -15.09 13.47 -3.77
CA ALA A 52 -15.22 14.86 -3.35
C ALA A 52 -15.23 15.00 -1.81
N PRO A 53 -14.85 16.17 -1.25
CA PRO A 53 -14.18 17.26 -1.94
C PRO A 53 -12.76 16.88 -2.39
N GLU A 54 -12.27 17.50 -3.45
CA GLU A 54 -10.90 17.31 -3.94
C GLU A 54 -9.89 17.72 -2.85
N PRO A 55 -8.82 16.94 -2.62
CA PRO A 55 -7.86 17.24 -1.59
C PRO A 55 -7.00 18.43 -2.02
N ILE A 56 -6.90 19.43 -1.15
CA ILE A 56 -6.10 20.63 -1.39
C ILE A 56 -4.76 20.56 -0.64
N PRO A 57 -3.69 21.16 -1.17
CA PRO A 57 -2.42 21.26 -0.45
C PRO A 57 -2.62 21.94 0.91
N GLY A 58 -2.03 21.38 1.97
CA GLY A 58 -2.24 21.81 3.36
C GLY A 58 -3.41 21.11 4.08
N SER A 59 -4.20 20.29 3.38
CA SER A 59 -5.16 19.38 4.03
C SER A 59 -4.45 18.21 4.71
N PRO A 60 -5.05 17.58 5.74
CA PRO A 60 -4.44 16.42 6.41
C PRO A 60 -4.21 15.23 5.46
N CYS A 61 -5.07 15.07 4.45
CA CYS A 61 -4.86 14.09 3.38
C CYS A 61 -3.58 14.41 2.59
N CYS A 62 -3.41 15.66 2.16
CA CYS A 62 -2.21 16.03 1.39
C CYS A 62 -0.93 16.03 2.22
N ASP A 63 -0.99 16.34 3.52
CA ASP A 63 0.17 16.21 4.41
C ASP A 63 0.65 14.75 4.50
N ALA A 64 -0.30 13.80 4.61
CA ALA A 64 0.01 12.38 4.54
C ALA A 64 0.61 11.95 3.18
N VAL A 65 0.07 12.47 2.08
CA VAL A 65 0.58 12.21 0.72
C VAL A 65 1.98 12.81 0.52
N VAL A 66 2.28 13.97 1.10
CA VAL A 66 3.64 14.54 1.13
C VAL A 66 4.60 13.63 1.90
N GLY A 67 4.17 13.07 3.03
CA GLY A 67 4.94 12.06 3.75
C GLY A 67 5.29 10.84 2.88
N LEU A 68 4.36 10.42 2.01
CA LEU A 68 4.61 9.34 1.04
C LEU A 68 5.73 9.71 0.05
N ASN A 69 5.79 10.96 -0.40
CA ASN A 69 6.85 11.45 -1.26
C ASN A 69 8.22 11.44 -0.55
N SER A 70 8.27 11.81 0.73
CA SER A 70 9.49 11.72 1.55
C SER A 70 9.96 10.29 1.74
N ILE A 71 9.04 9.33 1.82
CA ILE A 71 9.35 7.90 1.88
C ILE A 71 9.92 7.43 0.53
N ALA A 72 9.37 7.91 -0.58
CA ALA A 72 9.75 7.59 -1.96
C ALA A 72 11.03 8.32 -2.45
N ASP A 73 11.96 8.64 -1.55
CA ASP A 73 13.18 9.40 -1.87
C ASP A 73 14.17 8.58 -2.73
N SER A 74 14.29 7.28 -2.47
CA SER A 74 15.20 6.36 -3.18
C SER A 74 14.48 5.48 -4.21
N ILE A 75 15.19 4.98 -5.24
CA ILE A 75 14.61 4.10 -6.28
C ILE A 75 13.98 2.84 -5.69
N ASP A 76 14.65 2.17 -4.75
CA ASP A 76 14.09 0.98 -4.09
C ASP A 76 12.79 1.29 -3.34
N ASN A 77 12.74 2.44 -2.69
CA ASN A 77 11.55 2.92 -2.00
C ASN A 77 10.42 3.26 -2.97
N ARG A 78 10.71 3.93 -4.09
CA ARG A 78 9.72 4.23 -5.12
C ARG A 78 9.12 2.96 -5.70
N ARG A 79 9.93 1.93 -5.97
CA ARG A 79 9.44 0.62 -6.43
C ARG A 79 8.50 -0.01 -5.39
N SER A 80 8.86 0.08 -4.12
CA SER A 80 8.04 -0.43 -3.01
C SER A 80 6.70 0.33 -2.90
N VAL A 81 6.75 1.66 -2.87
CA VAL A 81 5.55 2.53 -2.83
C VAL A 81 4.66 2.30 -4.05
N CYS A 82 5.24 2.21 -5.25
CA CYS A 82 4.52 1.92 -6.49
C CYS A 82 3.73 0.61 -6.40
N ARG A 83 4.38 -0.48 -5.95
CA ARG A 83 3.73 -1.79 -5.79
C ARG A 83 2.59 -1.74 -4.75
N CYS A 84 2.80 -1.02 -3.64
CA CYS A 84 1.75 -0.83 -2.63
C CYS A 84 0.55 -0.06 -3.19
N LEU A 85 0.78 1.06 -3.88
CA LEU A 85 -0.27 1.88 -4.47
C LEU A 85 -1.03 1.12 -5.56
N MET A 86 -0.35 0.33 -6.40
CA MET A 86 -0.99 -0.56 -7.37
C MET A 86 -1.92 -1.59 -6.70
N GLY A 87 -1.49 -2.18 -5.59
CA GLY A 87 -2.34 -3.07 -4.79
C GLY A 87 -3.59 -2.37 -4.24
N LEU A 88 -3.45 -1.12 -3.79
CA LEU A 88 -4.58 -0.31 -3.33
C LEU A 88 -5.51 0.06 -4.48
N ILE A 89 -4.98 0.46 -5.63
CA ILE A 89 -5.76 0.76 -6.84
C ILE A 89 -6.61 -0.45 -7.26
N ALA A 90 -6.05 -1.66 -7.21
CA ALA A 90 -6.80 -2.89 -7.46
C ALA A 90 -7.88 -3.18 -6.40
N THR A 91 -7.63 -2.79 -5.14
CA THR A 91 -8.56 -3.01 -4.02
C THR A 91 -9.73 -2.01 -4.01
N TYR A 92 -9.48 -0.75 -4.33
CA TYR A 92 -10.46 0.34 -4.26
C TYR A 92 -11.31 0.49 -5.52
N ASN A 93 -11.52 -0.56 -6.31
CA ASN A 93 -12.36 -0.52 -7.51
C ASN A 93 -13.84 -0.24 -7.13
N PRO A 94 -14.54 0.76 -7.72
CA PRO A 94 -14.20 1.52 -8.94
C PRO A 94 -13.45 2.85 -8.72
N ASN A 95 -13.13 3.21 -7.48
CA ASN A 95 -12.48 4.48 -7.10
C ASN A 95 -10.94 4.49 -7.28
N ALA A 96 -10.40 3.54 -8.04
CA ALA A 96 -8.99 3.44 -8.40
C ALA A 96 -8.41 4.77 -8.89
N THR A 97 -9.18 5.52 -9.69
CA THR A 97 -8.77 6.82 -10.25
C THR A 97 -8.58 7.89 -9.18
N ALA A 98 -9.31 7.84 -8.07
CA ALA A 98 -9.13 8.79 -6.98
C ALA A 98 -7.74 8.61 -6.31
N ILE A 99 -7.28 7.36 -6.15
CA ILE A 99 -5.95 7.08 -5.61
C ILE A 99 -4.86 7.55 -6.58
N ALA A 100 -5.05 7.32 -7.88
CA ALA A 100 -4.09 7.72 -8.91
C ALA A 100 -3.93 9.25 -9.03
N THR A 101 -4.99 10.01 -8.75
CA THR A 101 -5.01 11.48 -8.91
C THR A 101 -4.58 12.24 -7.65
N LEU A 102 -4.54 11.57 -6.49
CA LEU A 102 -4.12 12.16 -5.21
C LEU A 102 -2.79 12.93 -5.27
N PRO A 103 -1.70 12.38 -5.85
CA PRO A 103 -0.43 13.10 -5.91
C PRO A 103 -0.56 14.44 -6.66
N GLY A 104 -1.31 14.44 -7.77
CA GLY A 104 -1.53 15.64 -8.58
C GLY A 104 -2.33 16.71 -7.84
N PHE A 105 -3.41 16.32 -7.15
CA PHE A 105 -4.20 17.25 -6.32
C PHE A 105 -3.41 17.85 -5.17
N CYS A 106 -2.52 17.07 -4.56
CA CYS A 106 -1.66 17.52 -3.48
C CYS A 106 -0.39 18.25 -3.96
N GLY A 107 -0.21 18.41 -5.28
CA GLY A 107 0.92 19.15 -5.86
C GLY A 107 2.27 18.43 -5.71
N ILE A 108 2.28 17.11 -5.54
CA ILE A 108 3.49 16.29 -5.43
C ILE A 108 3.68 15.39 -6.66
N SER A 109 4.92 14.96 -6.89
CA SER A 109 5.23 13.99 -7.95
C SER A 109 6.12 12.88 -7.39
N LEU A 110 5.61 11.65 -7.40
CA LEU A 110 6.32 10.46 -6.91
C LEU A 110 7.41 9.95 -7.86
N GLY A 111 7.59 10.62 -9.01
CA GLY A 111 8.55 10.21 -10.05
C GLY A 111 8.11 9.02 -10.91
N PHE A 112 6.85 8.60 -10.79
CA PHE A 112 6.19 7.61 -11.64
C PHE A 112 4.69 7.90 -11.72
N ASN A 113 4.03 7.36 -12.75
CA ASN A 113 2.60 7.53 -12.95
C ASN A 113 1.82 6.36 -12.33
N LEU A 114 0.64 6.61 -11.78
CA LEU A 114 -0.23 5.60 -11.19
C LEU A 114 -1.34 5.22 -12.17
N ASP A 115 -1.06 4.22 -13.00
CA ASP A 115 -2.00 3.67 -13.97
C ASP A 115 -2.15 2.16 -13.74
N PRO A 116 -3.28 1.53 -14.08
CA PRO A 116 -3.47 0.08 -13.95
C PRO A 116 -2.44 -0.76 -14.73
N ASN A 117 -1.68 -0.15 -15.65
CA ASN A 117 -0.61 -0.78 -16.42
C ASN A 117 0.79 -0.25 -16.04
N THR A 118 0.93 0.46 -14.93
CA THR A 118 2.23 0.99 -14.48
C THR A 118 3.18 -0.15 -14.14
N ASP A 119 4.36 -0.11 -14.76
CA ASP A 119 5.48 -0.98 -14.39
C ASP A 119 6.27 -0.36 -13.22
N CYS A 120 6.31 -1.07 -12.09
CA CYS A 120 7.00 -0.61 -10.87
C CYS A 120 8.49 -1.01 -10.85
N ASN A 121 9.14 -1.24 -11.99
CA ASN A 121 10.57 -1.57 -12.10
C ASN A 121 11.40 -0.35 -12.52
N LEU A 122 11.23 0.74 -11.76
CA LEU A 122 11.89 2.05 -11.93
C LEU A 122 13.40 1.98 -12.00
#